data_AF-A0A2W0F4C8-F1
#
_entry.id   AF-A0A2W0F4C8-F1
#
_cell.length_a   1.000
_cell.length_b   1.000
_cell.length_c   1.000
_cell.angle_alpha   90.00
_cell.angle_beta   90.00
_cell.angle_gamma   90.00
#
_symmetry.space_group_name_H-M   'P 1'
#
loop_
_entity.id
_entity.type
_entity.pdbx_description
1 polymer ?
#
loop_
_entity_poly.entity_id
_entity_poly.type
_entity_poly.pdbx_seq_one_letter_code
_entity_poly.pdbx_strand_id
1 'polypeptide(L)' 'MCLIVFAWRPGHARPLVVAANRDEFYARPSLPLAPWPEAPHVHAGRDLEAGG' A
#
# COMPACT_ATOMS: atom_id res chain seq x y z
N MET A 1 6.52 9.95 -9.36
CA MET A 1 6.30 8.97 -10.44
C MET A 1 5.57 7.77 -9.85
N CYS A 2 4.37 7.46 -10.32
CA CYS A 2 3.61 6.30 -9.80
C CYS A 2 3.95 5.04 -10.60
N LEU A 3 4.02 3.89 -9.92
CA LEU A 3 4.32 2.59 -10.51
C LEU A 3 3.32 1.55 -10.00
N ILE A 4 2.88 0.67 -10.90
CA ILE A 4 2.23 -0.58 -10.55
C ILE A 4 2.99 -1.70 -11.28
N VAL A 5 3.38 -2.73 -10.54
CA VAL A 5 3.97 -3.96 -11.09
C VAL A 5 3.14 -5.14 -10.64
N PHE A 6 3.04 -6.14 -11.50
CA PHE A 6 2.37 -7.39 -11.16
C PHE A 6 3.12 -8.59 -11.71
N ALA A 7 3.09 -9.67 -10.95
CA ALA A 7 3.53 -10.98 -11.39
C ALA A 7 2.29 -11.86 -11.62
N TRP A 8 2.05 -12.20 -12.88
CA TRP A 8 0.94 -13.06 -13.31
C TRP A 8 1.46 -14.48 -13.60
N ARG A 9 1.01 -15.46 -12.80
CA ARG A 9 1.52 -16.84 -12.82
C ARG A 9 0.39 -17.87 -12.64
N PRO A 10 -0.45 -18.11 -13.65
CA PRO A 10 -1.50 -19.13 -13.60
C PRO A 10 -0.96 -20.50 -13.14
N GLY A 11 -1.69 -21.19 -12.26
CA GLY A 11 -1.29 -22.49 -11.71
C GLY A 11 -0.34 -22.45 -10.51
N HIS A 12 0.20 -21.28 -10.14
CA HIS A 12 0.97 -21.10 -8.92
C HIS A 12 0.05 -20.86 -7.70
N ALA A 13 0.45 -21.27 -6.50
CA ALA A 13 -0.33 -21.08 -5.27
C ALA A 13 -0.71 -19.62 -4.98
N ARG A 14 0.12 -18.68 -5.48
CA ARG A 14 -0.20 -17.25 -5.60
C ARG A 14 -0.20 -16.88 -7.09
N PRO A 15 -1.36 -16.90 -7.75
CA PRO A 15 -1.44 -16.70 -9.20
C PRO A 15 -1.26 -15.24 -9.60
N LEU A 16 -1.50 -14.32 -8.68
CA LEU A 16 -1.31 -12.89 -8.88
C LEU A 16 -0.63 -12.28 -7.64
N VAL A 17 0.43 -11.52 -7.88
CA VAL A 17 1.02 -10.61 -6.90
C VAL A 17 1.03 -9.23 -7.53
N VAL A 18 0.57 -8.23 -6.80
CA VAL A 18 0.57 -6.82 -7.23
C VAL A 18 1.37 -6.03 -6.21
N ALA A 19 2.25 -5.17 -6.69
CA ALA A 19 2.90 -4.15 -5.87
C ALA A 19 2.72 -2.80 -6.57
N ALA A 20 2.41 -1.78 -5.78
CA ALA A 20 2.21 -0.44 -6.27
C ALA A 20 2.98 0.54 -5.39
N ASN A 21 3.51 1.58 -6.02
CA ASN A 21 4.11 2.72 -5.36
C ASN A 21 3.49 3.98 -5.95
N ARG A 22 2.99 4.84 -5.08
CA ARG A 22 2.45 6.15 -5.44
C ARG A 22 3.28 7.20 -4.74
N ASP A 23 4.03 7.96 -5.53
CA ASP A 23 4.69 9.16 -5.01
C ASP A 23 3.64 10.21 -4.72
N GLU A 24 3.74 10.81 -3.55
CA GLU A 24 2.88 11.89 -3.06
C GLU A 24 3.74 13.07 -2.60
N PHE A 25 3.13 14.23 -2.36
CA PHE A 25 3.81 15.38 -1.80
C PHE A 25 4.53 15.04 -0.49
N TYR A 26 5.81 15.40 -0.40
CA TYR A 26 6.64 15.12 0.77
C TYR A 26 6.10 15.75 2.06
N ALA A 27 5.47 16.93 1.96
CA ALA A 27 4.92 17.66 3.10
C ALA A 27 3.59 17.09 3.62
N ARG A 28 3.06 16.02 3.02
CA ARG A 28 1.76 15.46 3.40
C ARG A 28 1.87 14.71 4.73
N PRO A 29 1.13 15.14 5.78
CA PRO A 29 1.25 14.55 7.10
C PRO A 29 0.64 13.14 7.12
N SER A 30 1.37 12.19 7.69
CA SER A 30 0.90 10.82 7.89
C SER A 30 1.37 10.26 9.24
N LEU A 31 0.59 9.34 9.80
CA LEU A 31 1.01 8.54 10.94
C LEU A 31 2.13 7.58 10.54
N PRO A 32 3.03 7.21 11.48
CA PRO A 32 4.04 6.18 11.27
C PRO A 32 3.43 4.83 10.89
N LEU A 33 4.26 3.96 10.29
CA LEU A 33 3.90 2.59 9.93
C LEU A 33 3.37 1.81 11.14
N ALA A 34 2.12 1.36 11.07
CA ALA A 34 1.49 0.52 12.07
C ALA A 34 0.40 -0.37 11.43
N PRO A 35 -0.01 -1.49 12.07
CA PRO A 35 -1.23 -2.19 11.69
C PRO A 35 -2.45 -1.28 11.91
N TRP A 36 -3.38 -1.25 10.95
CA TRP A 36 -4.59 -0.45 11.08
C TRP A 36 -5.62 -1.16 11.99
N PRO A 37 -6.20 -0.47 13.00
CA PRO A 37 -7.16 -1.08 13.91
C PRO A 37 -8.38 -1.70 13.22
N GLU A 38 -8.90 -1.04 12.19
CA GLU A 38 -10.05 -1.50 11.41
C GLU A 38 -9.70 -2.56 10.36
N ALA A 39 -8.42 -2.69 10.00
CA ALA A 39 -7.92 -3.62 8.99
C ALA A 39 -6.55 -4.16 9.42
N PRO A 40 -6.49 -5.11 10.38
CA PRO A 40 -5.22 -5.55 10.97
C PRO A 40 -4.23 -6.21 10.00
N HIS A 41 -4.70 -6.58 8.80
CA HIS A 41 -3.87 -7.11 7.71
C HIS A 41 -3.18 -6.00 6.89
N VAL A 42 -3.57 -4.74 7.09
CA VAL A 42 -2.97 -3.56 6.46
C VAL A 42 -1.91 -3.00 7.41
N HIS A 43 -0.67 -2.96 6.92
CA HIS A 43 0.46 -2.31 7.59
C HIS A 43 0.90 -1.13 6.75
N ALA A 44 0.52 0.08 7.16
CA ALA A 44 0.86 1.31 6.46
C ALA A 44 0.91 2.49 7.44
N GLY A 45 1.60 3.56 7.06
CA GLY A 45 1.31 4.87 7.64
C GLY A 45 -0.12 5.29 7.27
N ARG A 46 -0.69 6.25 7.99
CA ARG A 46 -2.06 6.73 7.72
C ARG A 46 -2.03 8.20 7.38
N ASP A 47 -2.42 8.55 6.16
CA ASP A 47 -2.55 9.93 5.74
C ASP A 47 -3.58 10.66 6.62
N LEU A 48 -3.18 11.78 7.20
CA LEU A 48 -3.98 12.53 8.17
C LEU A 48 -4.93 13.55 7.50
N GLU A 49 -4.72 13.84 6.22
CA GLU A 49 -5.57 14.74 5.44
C GLU A 49 -6.67 13.97 4.70
N ALA A 50 -6.31 12.89 4.02
CA ALA A 50 -7.29 12.07 3.27
C ALA A 50 -7.66 10.75 3.96
N GLY A 51 -7.03 10.41 5.09
CA GLY A 51 -7.45 9.29 5.95
C GLY A 51 -6.68 7.99 5.77
N GLY A 52 -5.66 7.96 4.93
CA GLY A 52 -4.94 6.76 4.51
C GLY A 52 -5.59 6.13 3.29
#